data_AF-A0A3M1SFZ9-F1
#
_entry.id   AF-A0A3M1SFZ9-F1
#
_cell.length_a   1.000
_cell.length_b   1.000
_cell.length_c   1.000
_cell.angle_alpha   90.00
_cell.angle_beta   90.00
_cell.angle_gamma   90.00
#
_symmetry.space_group_name_H-M   'P 1'
#
loop_
_entity.id
_entity.type
_entity.pdbx_description
1 polymer ?
#
loop_
_entity_poly.entity_id
_entity_poly.type
_entity_poly.pdbx_seq_one_letter_code
_entity_poly.pdbx_strand_id
1 'polypeptide(L)' 'IQLLPNGQMVILMADHQTTGGYPRIAHVTKIDLPIVAQLRPGDKIYFRMISEEEAEKLFLIENKNLNLLKWAVKFK' A
#
# COMPACT_ATOMS: atom_id res chain seq x y z
N ILE A 1 5.92 6.89 -1.63
CA ILE A 1 7.16 7.03 -0.83
C ILE A 1 7.83 8.33 -1.23
N GLN A 2 7.85 9.30 -0.32
CA GLN A 2 8.53 10.58 -0.51
C GLN A 2 9.94 10.53 0.06
N LEU A 3 10.87 11.21 -0.61
CA LEU A 3 12.22 11.43 -0.10
C LEU A 3 12.33 12.86 0.44
N LEU A 4 12.61 12.99 1.73
CA LEU A 4 12.83 14.27 2.39
C LEU A 4 14.26 14.79 2.15
N PRO A 5 14.54 16.10 2.32
CA PRO A 5 15.87 16.68 2.11
C PRO A 5 16.97 16.07 3.00
N ASN A 6 16.60 15.52 4.16
CA ASN A 6 17.51 14.84 5.08
C ASN A 6 17.74 13.36 4.74
N GLY A 7 17.23 12.86 3.62
CA GLY A 7 17.36 11.47 3.17
C GLY A 7 16.36 10.49 3.79
N GLN A 8 15.48 10.94 4.69
CA GLN A 8 14.43 10.08 5.25
C GLN A 8 13.34 9.80 4.23
N MET A 9 12.85 8.57 4.23
CA MET A 9 11.75 8.13 3.37
C MET A 9 10.45 8.05 4.16
N VAL A 10 9.38 8.60 3.59
CA VAL A 10 8.04 8.61 4.20
C VAL A 10 7.06 7.87 3.30
N ILE A 11 6.38 6.85 3.84
CA ILE A 11 5.24 6.22 3.18
C ILE A 11 3.99 7.08 3.45
N LEU A 12 3.26 7.40 2.39
CA LEU A 12 2.04 8.20 2.49
C LEU A 12 0.85 7.27 2.70
N MET A 13 0.09 7.51 3.78
CA MET A 13 -1.09 6.73 4.17
C MET A 13 -2.38 7.49 3.81
N ALA A 14 -3.54 6.95 4.20
CA ALA A 14 -4.85 7.51 3.84
C ALA A 14 -4.99 9.01 4.14
N ASP A 15 -4.45 9.47 5.26
CA ASP A 15 -4.59 10.86 5.74
C ASP A 15 -3.49 11.80 5.25
N HIS A 16 -2.73 11.42 4.22
CA HIS A 16 -1.70 12.30 3.67
C HIS A 16 -2.29 13.54 2.99
N GLN A 17 -1.51 14.63 2.98
CA GLN A 17 -1.86 15.84 2.23
C GLN A 17 -2.02 15.54 0.74
N THR A 18 -3.03 16.14 0.11
CA THR A 18 -3.32 15.97 -1.33
C THR A 18 -2.24 16.60 -2.21
N THR A 19 -1.57 17.64 -1.72
CA THR A 19 -0.40 18.27 -2.34
C THR A 19 0.87 17.88 -1.60
N GLY A 20 2.00 17.87 -2.31
CA GLY A 20 3.30 17.62 -1.69
C GLY A 20 4.44 18.18 -2.54
N GLY A 21 5.41 18.81 -1.88
CA GLY A 21 6.59 19.41 -2.54
C GLY A 21 7.79 18.46 -2.67
N TYR A 22 7.72 17.27 -2.07
CA TYR A 22 8.85 16.33 -2.06
C TYR A 22 8.76 15.29 -3.18
N PRO A 23 9.90 14.91 -3.78
CA PRO A 23 9.97 13.87 -4.81
C PRO A 23 9.34 12.56 -4.33
N ARG A 24 8.49 11.96 -5.18
CA ARG A 24 7.95 10.62 -4.96
C ARG A 24 8.81 9.62 -5.73
N ILE A 25 9.55 8.79 -4.99
CA ILE A 25 10.51 7.84 -5.58
C ILE A 25 9.89 6.46 -5.85
N ALA A 26 8.78 6.14 -5.20
CA ALA A 26 8.05 4.87 -5.36
C ALA A 26 6.60 5.00 -4.84
N HIS A 27 5.76 4.02 -5.14
CA HIS A 27 4.39 3.90 -4.65
C HIS A 27 4.18 2.51 -4.05
N VAL A 28 3.59 2.44 -2.84
CA VAL A 28 3.21 1.15 -2.23
C VAL A 28 1.89 0.73 -2.86
N THR A 29 1.78 -0.53 -3.27
CA THR A 29 0.58 -1.03 -3.92
C THR A 29 -0.63 -0.93 -2.98
N LYS A 30 -1.83 -0.84 -3.55
CA LYS A 30 -3.06 -0.73 -2.75
C LYS A 30 -3.30 -1.96 -1.87
N ILE A 31 -2.91 -3.15 -2.34
CA ILE A 31 -3.08 -4.40 -1.60
C ILE A 31 -2.12 -4.53 -0.41
N ASP A 32 -0.99 -3.82 -0.43
CA ASP A 32 0.02 -3.88 0.64
C ASP A 32 -0.15 -2.77 1.69
N LEU A 33 -0.96 -1.74 1.40
CA LEU A 33 -1.26 -0.68 2.38
C LEU A 33 -1.77 -1.20 3.73
N PRO A 34 -2.64 -2.23 3.82
CA PRO A 34 -3.04 -2.81 5.09
C PRO A 34 -1.87 -3.40 5.87
N ILE A 35 -0.85 -3.96 5.21
CA ILE A 35 0.36 -4.49 5.86
C ILE A 35 1.15 -3.33 6.46
N VAL A 36 1.34 -2.24 5.71
CA VAL A 36 2.04 -1.04 6.20
C VAL A 36 1.30 -0.42 7.40
N ALA A 37 -0.03 -0.40 7.38
CA ALA A 37 -0.83 0.14 8.47
C ALA A 37 -0.68 -0.61 9.81
N GLN A 38 -0.17 -1.85 9.79
CA GLN A 38 0.04 -2.67 10.98
C GLN A 38 1.47 -2.56 11.56
N LEU A 39 2.37 -1.83 10.90
CA LEU A 39 3.76 -1.67 11.35
C LEU A 39 3.85 -0.88 12.66
N ARG A 40 4.79 -1.26 13.50
CA ARG A 40 5.13 -0.58 14.76
C ARG A 40 6.46 0.17 14.63
N PRO A 41 6.71 1.18 15.48
CA PRO A 41 8.02 1.82 15.54
C PRO A 41 9.14 0.79 15.77
N GLY A 42 10.15 0.81 14.91
CA GLY A 42 11.28 -0.12 14.96
C GLY A 42 11.13 -1.37 14.08
N ASP A 43 9.94 -1.62 13.50
CA ASP A 43 9.78 -2.71 12.54
C ASP A 43 10.67 -2.49 11.31
N LYS A 44 11.25 -3.57 10.81
CA LYS A 44 12.05 -3.57 9.59
C LYS A 44 11.17 -3.97 8.42
N ILE A 45 11.29 -3.22 7.32
CA ILE A 45 10.59 -3.51 6.07
C ILE A 45 11.57 -3.53 4.91
N TYR A 46 11.22 -4.32 3.89
CA TYR A 46 11.94 -4.39 2.63
C TYR A 46 10.94 -4.15 1.49
N PHE A 47 11.36 -3.39 0.49
CA PHE A 47 10.54 -3.16 -0.70
C PHE A 47 10.95 -4.13 -1.80
N ARG A 48 9.95 -4.71 -2.46
CA ARG A 48 10.12 -5.44 -3.71
C ARG A 48 9.53 -4.60 -4.83
N MET A 49 10.34 -4.32 -5.85
CA MET A 49 9.85 -3.69 -7.07
C MET A 49 8.98 -4.68 -7.83
N ILE A 50 7.83 -4.22 -8.29
CA ILE A 50 6.91 -4.98 -9.13
C ILE A 50 6.50 -4.14 -10.33
N SER A 51 6.06 -4.80 -11.40
CA SER A 51 5.50 -4.11 -12.55
C SER A 51 4.08 -3.63 -12.25
N GLU A 52 3.60 -2.68 -13.06
CA GLU A 52 2.22 -2.20 -12.97
C GLU A 52 1.22 -3.32 -13.27
N GLU A 53 1.52 -4.20 -14.23
CA GLU A 53 0.69 -5.36 -14.56
C GLU A 53 0.60 -6.36 -13.40
N GLU A 54 1.70 -6.59 -12.69
CA GLU A 54 1.70 -7.43 -11.49
C GLU A 54 0.84 -6.79 -10.39
N ALA A 55 0.97 -5.47 -10.18
CA ALA A 55 0.18 -4.73 -9.20
C ALA A 55 -1.33 -4.81 -9.49
N GLU A 56 -1.72 -4.60 -10.76
CA GLU A 56 -3.11 -4.68 -11.20
C GLU A 56 -3.66 -6.10 -11.03
N LYS A 57 -2.91 -7.12 -11.46
CA LYS A 57 -3.32 -8.52 -11.31
C LYS A 57 -3.58 -8.87 -9.86
N LEU A 58 -2.68 -8.49 -8.95
CA LEU A 58 -2.82 -8.76 -7.53
C LEU A 58 -4.02 -8.00 -6.93
N PHE A 59 -4.25 -6.76 -7.34
CA PHE A 59 -5.43 -5.99 -6.95
C PHE A 59 -6.74 -6.66 -7.37
N LEU A 60 -6.83 -7.19 -8.59
CA LEU A 60 -8.04 -7.89 -9.06
C LEU A 60 -8.29 -9.18 -8.28
N ILE A 61 -7.23 -9.94 -7.96
CA ILE A 61 -7.34 -11.16 -7.14
C ILE A 61 -7.87 -10.82 -5.75
N GLU A 62 -7.31 -9.79 -5.11
CA GLU A 62 -7.74 -9.40 -3.76
C GLU A 62 -9.20 -8.94 -3.73
N ASN A 63 -9.64 -8.14 -4.71
CA ASN A 63 -11.05 -7.74 -4.79
C ASN A 63 -12.00 -8.93 -4.98
N LYS A 64 -11.61 -9.94 -5.77
CA LYS A 64 -12.39 -11.18 -5.91
C LYS A 64 -12.51 -11.91 -4.58
N ASN A 65 -11.42 -12.04 -3.84
CA ASN A 65 -11.41 -12.66 -2.51
C ASN A 65 -12.32 -11.91 -1.53
N LEU A 66 -12.19 -10.58 -1.45
CA LEU A 66 -13.04 -9.74 -0.59
C LEU A 66 -14.52 -9.85 -0.96
N ASN A 67 -14.85 -9.93 -2.25
CA ASN A 67 -16.24 -10.12 -2.69
C ASN A 67 -16.78 -11.50 -2.32
N LEU A 68 -15.96 -12.55 -2.41
CA LEU A 68 -16.33 -13.89 -1.96
C LEU A 68 -16.60 -13.91 -0.45
N LEU A 69 -15.73 -13.29 0.34
CA LEU A 69 -15.91 -13.17 1.80
C LEU A 69 -17.19 -12.40 2.15
N LYS A 70 -17.47 -11.30 1.46
CA LYS A 70 -18.73 -10.54 1.62
C LYS A 70 -19.95 -11.41 1.33
N TRP A 71 -19.89 -12.23 0.29
CA TRP A 71 -20.96 -13.16 -0.04
C TRP A 71 -21.13 -14.21 1.07
N ALA A 72 -20.05 -14.86 1.50
CA ALA A 72 -20.10 -15.88 2.55
C ALA A 72 -20.69 -15.36 3.88
N VAL A 73 -20.40 -14.12 4.25
CA VAL A 73 -20.98 -13.49 5.46
C VAL A 73 -22.46 -13.17 5.27
N LYS A 74 -22.91 -12.83 4.05
CA LYS A 74 -24.30 -12.44 3.77
C LYS A 74 -25.30 -13.62 3.80
N PHE A 75 -24.82 -14.85 3.57
CA PHE A 75 -25.65 -16.06 3.58
C PHE A 75 -25.53 -16.87 4.88
N LYS A 76 -25.00 -16.25 5.93
CA LYS A 76 -25.11 -16.70 7.33
C LYS A 76 -26.24 -15.95 8.02
#